data_AF-A0A970RAN7-F1
#
_entry.id   AF-A0A970RAN7-F1
#
_cell.length_a   1.000
_cell.length_b   1.000
_cell.length_c   1.000
_cell.angle_alpha   90.00
_cell.angle_beta   90.00
_cell.angle_gamma   90.00
#
_symmetry.space_group_name_H-M   'P 1'
#
loop_
_entity.id
_entity.type
_entity.pdbx_description
1 polymer ?
#
loop_
_entity_poly.entity_id
_entity_poly.type
_entity_poly.pdbx_seq_one_letter_code
_entity_poly.pdbx_strand_id
1 'polypeptide(L)'
;MKRFLIYILLALTMNSFCQTGILKGSVRNGVDHTPSRFITVVLYQNDKLITGTNSDSTGHFEIKNISPGEYELEFSFVGYQSYVIPGLQVFNDSTVYLQTNYPCPNSQNKSKKICPFGHSDEIIPIVYGLPTQRTLERAEKGRCELGGCMVTECDPQWYCKKHKISF
;
A
#
# COMPACT_ATOMS: atom_id res chain seq x y z
N MET A 1 5.91 -23.23 -56.79
CA MET A 1 6.25 -23.92 -55.52
C MET A 1 7.12 -23.07 -54.59
N LYS A 2 8.35 -22.67 -54.96
CA LYS A 2 9.27 -21.90 -54.07
C LYS A 2 8.71 -20.56 -53.56
N ARG A 3 7.97 -19.80 -54.38
CA ARG A 3 7.37 -18.52 -53.97
C ARG A 3 6.21 -18.68 -52.98
N PHE A 4 5.48 -19.81 -53.05
CA PHE A 4 4.35 -20.10 -52.16
C PHE A 4 4.84 -20.42 -50.73
N LEU A 5 5.99 -21.11 -50.62
CA LEU A 5 6.66 -21.37 -49.34
C LEU A 5 7.07 -20.09 -48.60
N ILE A 6 7.46 -19.03 -49.32
CA ILE A 6 7.84 -17.74 -48.72
C ILE A 6 6.62 -17.05 -48.08
N TYR A 7 5.46 -17.09 -48.74
CA TYR A 7 4.22 -16.51 -48.19
C TYR A 7 3.73 -17.26 -46.95
N ILE A 8 3.88 -18.59 -46.91
CA ILE A 8 3.56 -19.40 -45.72
C ILE A 8 4.49 -19.07 -44.56
N LEU A 9 5.79 -18.86 -44.82
CA LEU A 9 6.77 -18.49 -43.80
C LEU A 9 6.51 -17.09 -43.22
N LEU A 10 6.07 -16.14 -44.06
CA LEU A 10 5.70 -14.78 -43.64
C LEU A 10 4.40 -14.74 -42.82
N ALA A 11 3.46 -15.65 -43.09
CA ALA A 11 2.21 -15.76 -42.33
C ALA A 11 2.43 -16.33 -40.92
N LEU A 12 3.51 -17.09 -40.70
CA LEU A 12 3.82 -17.72 -39.40
C LEU A 12 4.30 -16.72 -38.34
N THR A 13 4.88 -15.58 -38.73
CA THR A 13 5.47 -14.60 -37.80
C THR A 13 4.45 -13.68 -37.12
N MET A 14 3.17 -13.77 -37.44
CA MET A 14 2.12 -12.91 -36.87
C MET A 14 1.67 -13.30 -35.46
N ASN A 15 2.18 -14.40 -34.90
CA ASN A 15 1.83 -14.86 -33.55
C ASN A 15 2.83 -14.31 -32.51
N SER A 16 2.86 -13.00 -32.33
CA SER A 16 3.51 -12.39 -31.17
C SER A 16 2.53 -12.41 -30.01
N PHE A 17 2.67 -13.36 -29.08
CA PHE A 17 1.96 -13.32 -27.81
C PHE A 17 2.56 -12.21 -26.96
N CYS A 18 1.73 -11.24 -26.56
CA CYS A 18 2.11 -10.24 -25.56
C CYS A 18 2.21 -10.97 -24.22
N GLN A 19 3.44 -11.13 -23.70
CA GLN A 19 3.66 -11.73 -22.40
C GLN A 19 3.40 -10.64 -21.34
N THR A 20 2.42 -10.90 -20.48
CA THR A 20 1.91 -9.91 -19.53
C THR A 20 1.84 -10.50 -18.13
N GLY A 21 2.16 -9.70 -17.13
CA GLY A 21 2.03 -10.05 -15.72
C GLY A 21 0.59 -9.95 -15.21
N ILE A 22 0.38 -10.60 -14.06
CA ILE A 22 -0.86 -10.56 -13.30
C ILE A 22 -0.55 -10.09 -11.88
N LEU A 23 -1.29 -9.12 -11.38
CA LEU A 23 -1.24 -8.69 -9.98
C LEU A 23 -2.49 -9.18 -9.28
N LYS A 24 -2.31 -9.95 -8.21
CA LYS A 24 -3.37 -10.43 -7.32
C LYS A 24 -3.10 -9.94 -5.91
N GLY A 25 -4.15 -9.74 -5.14
CA GLY A 25 -3.96 -9.46 -3.73
C GLY A 25 -5.21 -9.55 -2.89
N SER A 26 -5.01 -9.34 -1.59
CA SER A 26 -6.10 -9.17 -0.63
C SER A 26 -5.88 -7.93 0.20
N VAL A 27 -6.96 -7.17 0.38
CA VAL A 27 -7.03 -6.00 1.23
C VAL A 27 -7.82 -6.36 2.48
N ARG A 28 -7.22 -6.13 3.64
CA ARG A 28 -7.88 -6.29 4.94
C ARG A 28 -7.92 -4.97 5.67
N ASN A 29 -8.91 -4.80 6.53
CA ASN A 29 -8.92 -3.68 7.45
C ASN A 29 -7.80 -3.93 8.46
N GLY A 30 -6.93 -2.93 8.65
CA GLY A 30 -5.82 -3.10 9.57
C GLY A 30 -6.27 -3.26 11.02
N VAL A 31 -7.42 -2.72 11.41
CA VAL A 31 -7.83 -2.72 12.82
C VAL A 31 -8.42 -4.06 13.24
N ASP A 32 -9.48 -4.50 12.56
CA ASP A 32 -10.25 -5.69 12.93
C ASP A 32 -9.92 -6.92 12.06
N HIS A 33 -9.00 -6.76 11.10
CA HIS A 33 -8.59 -7.80 10.15
C HIS A 33 -9.71 -8.36 9.27
N THR A 34 -10.86 -7.68 9.21
CA THR A 34 -11.96 -8.05 8.31
C THR A 34 -11.61 -7.73 6.85
N PRO A 35 -12.22 -8.39 5.86
CA PRO A 35 -11.99 -8.06 4.46
C PRO A 35 -12.43 -6.64 4.10
N SER A 36 -11.54 -5.86 3.49
CA SER A 36 -11.87 -4.51 3.00
C SER A 36 -12.45 -4.62 1.59
N ARG A 37 -13.75 -4.39 1.49
CA ARG A 37 -14.55 -4.59 0.28
C ARG A 37 -14.61 -3.32 -0.56
N PHE A 38 -14.67 -3.48 -1.87
CA PHE A 38 -14.89 -2.39 -2.84
C PHE A 38 -13.86 -1.26 -2.73
N ILE A 39 -12.64 -1.59 -2.30
CA ILE A 39 -11.51 -0.65 -2.30
C ILE A 39 -11.06 -0.46 -3.74
N THR A 40 -10.93 0.78 -4.16
CA THR A 40 -10.39 1.11 -5.48
C THR A 40 -8.88 0.90 -5.46
N VAL A 41 -8.40 0.05 -6.36
CA VAL A 41 -6.99 -0.30 -6.52
C VAL A 41 -6.54 0.17 -7.90
N VAL A 42 -5.62 1.13 -7.92
CA VAL A 42 -5.16 1.77 -9.16
C VAL A 42 -3.67 1.55 -9.33
N LEU A 43 -3.27 1.18 -10.55
CA LEU A 43 -1.88 1.01 -10.94
C LEU A 43 -1.41 2.25 -11.71
N TYR A 44 -0.39 2.92 -11.20
CA TYR A 44 0.27 4.06 -11.81
C TYR A 44 1.67 3.69 -12.29
N GLN A 45 2.14 4.38 -13.33
CA GLN A 45 3.54 4.35 -13.77
C GLN A 45 3.91 5.75 -14.26
N ASN A 46 4.96 6.35 -13.66
CA ASN A 46 5.38 7.73 -13.96
C ASN A 46 4.21 8.72 -13.89
N ASP A 47 3.46 8.72 -12.77
CA ASP A 47 2.27 9.54 -12.51
C ASP A 47 1.08 9.32 -13.47
N LYS A 48 1.16 8.36 -14.39
CA LYS A 48 0.10 8.05 -15.35
C LYS A 48 -0.72 6.84 -14.87
N LEU A 49 -2.04 6.99 -14.88
CA LEU A 49 -2.96 5.88 -14.64
C LEU A 49 -2.82 4.85 -15.78
N ILE A 50 -2.48 3.63 -15.43
CA ILE A 50 -2.36 2.51 -16.37
C ILE A 50 -3.66 1.71 -16.41
N THR A 51 -4.14 1.30 -15.25
CA THR A 51 -5.39 0.54 -15.09
C THR A 51 -5.83 0.53 -13.63
N GLY A 52 -7.01 0.00 -13.34
CA GLY A 52 -7.50 -0.17 -11.98
C GLY A 52 -8.60 -1.21 -11.88
N THR A 53 -8.88 -1.63 -10.65
CA THR A 53 -9.94 -2.57 -10.30
C THR A 53 -10.51 -2.22 -8.93
N ASN A 54 -11.56 -2.90 -8.51
CA ASN A 54 -12.07 -2.82 -7.14
C ASN A 54 -11.89 -4.16 -6.43
N SER A 55 -11.62 -4.14 -5.13
CA SER A 55 -11.67 -5.37 -4.34
C SER A 55 -13.10 -5.91 -4.26
N ASP A 56 -13.24 -7.23 -4.23
CA ASP A 56 -14.52 -7.91 -4.13
C ASP A 56 -15.08 -7.94 -2.68
N SER A 57 -16.19 -8.65 -2.47
CA SER A 57 -16.82 -8.81 -1.15
C SER A 57 -15.98 -9.58 -0.13
N THR A 58 -14.93 -10.26 -0.60
CA THR A 58 -13.93 -10.97 0.20
C THR A 58 -12.60 -10.21 0.29
N GLY A 59 -12.56 -8.98 -0.21
CA GLY A 59 -11.38 -8.12 -0.18
C GLY A 59 -10.29 -8.52 -1.17
N HIS A 60 -10.56 -9.43 -2.10
CA HIS A 60 -9.60 -9.83 -3.13
C HIS A 60 -9.68 -8.93 -4.35
N PHE A 61 -8.54 -8.69 -5.00
CA PHE A 61 -8.47 -7.95 -6.25
C PHE A 61 -7.55 -8.63 -7.25
N GLU A 62 -7.80 -8.40 -8.54
CA GLU A 62 -7.01 -8.93 -9.64
C GLU A 62 -6.89 -7.88 -10.75
N ILE A 63 -5.66 -7.63 -11.19
CA ILE A 63 -5.32 -6.80 -12.35
C ILE A 63 -4.52 -7.67 -13.32
N LYS A 64 -5.02 -7.83 -14.55
CA LYS A 64 -4.41 -8.66 -15.61
C LYS A 64 -3.77 -7.80 -16.67
N ASN A 65 -3.01 -8.43 -17.55
CA ASN A 65 -2.44 -7.83 -18.75
C ASN A 65 -1.50 -6.65 -18.45
N ILE A 66 -0.72 -6.76 -17.37
CA ILE A 66 0.22 -5.72 -16.96
C ILE A 66 1.52 -5.92 -17.74
N SER A 67 2.01 -4.87 -18.40
CA SER A 67 3.33 -4.93 -19.05
C SER A 67 4.43 -5.04 -17.99
N PRO A 68 5.56 -5.73 -18.26
CA PRO A 68 6.66 -5.76 -17.32
C PRO A 68 7.21 -4.36 -17.03
N GLY A 69 7.49 -4.06 -15.76
CA GLY A 69 7.99 -2.75 -15.34
C GLY A 69 7.82 -2.47 -13.86
N GLU A 70 8.21 -1.27 -13.46
CA GLU A 70 8.01 -0.74 -12.12
C GLU A 70 6.75 0.13 -12.07
N TYR A 71 5.97 -0.03 -11.01
CA TYR A 71 4.66 0.58 -10.82
C TYR A 71 4.47 1.10 -9.40
N GLU A 72 3.50 1.98 -9.25
CA GLU A 72 2.95 2.40 -7.96
C GLU A 72 1.53 1.89 -7.83
N LEU A 73 1.21 1.24 -6.71
CA LEU A 73 -0.11 0.70 -6.46
C LEU A 73 -0.82 1.53 -5.39
N GLU A 74 -1.88 2.23 -5.80
CA GLU A 74 -2.70 3.05 -4.92
C GLU A 74 -3.96 2.30 -4.49
N PHE A 75 -4.27 2.40 -3.20
CA PHE A 75 -5.53 1.98 -2.59
C PHE A 75 -6.30 3.21 -2.13
N SER A 76 -7.56 3.33 -2.54
CA SER A 76 -8.41 4.44 -2.15
C SER A 76 -9.84 3.99 -1.87
N PHE A 77 -10.49 4.69 -0.94
CA PHE A 77 -11.91 4.55 -0.66
C PHE A 77 -12.46 5.90 -0.20
N VAL A 78 -13.72 6.17 -0.52
CA VAL A 78 -14.35 7.45 -0.20
C VAL A 78 -14.28 7.71 1.31
N GLY A 79 -13.73 8.86 1.69
CA GLY A 79 -13.60 9.28 3.08
C GLY A 79 -12.34 8.81 3.80
N TYR A 80 -11.44 8.09 3.13
CA TYR A 80 -10.13 7.69 3.68
C TYR A 80 -8.98 8.28 2.89
N GLN A 81 -7.84 8.42 3.56
CA GLN A 81 -6.58 8.79 2.91
C GLN A 81 -6.16 7.67 1.95
N SER A 82 -5.71 8.01 0.74
CA SER A 82 -5.13 7.01 -0.17
C SER A 82 -3.82 6.46 0.40
N TYR A 83 -3.57 5.18 0.17
CA TYR A 83 -2.32 4.51 0.53
C TYR A 83 -1.62 4.03 -0.73
N VAL A 84 -0.35 4.38 -0.89
CA VAL A 84 0.44 4.06 -2.08
C VAL A 84 1.58 3.13 -1.70
N ILE A 85 1.75 2.06 -2.47
CA ILE A 85 2.90 1.16 -2.43
C ILE A 85 3.78 1.49 -3.65
N PRO A 86 4.91 2.17 -3.46
CA PRO A 86 5.83 2.49 -4.55
C PRO A 86 6.72 1.30 -4.92
N GLY A 87 7.31 1.34 -6.11
CA GLY A 87 8.36 0.42 -6.53
C GLY A 87 7.92 -1.03 -6.74
N LEU A 88 6.65 -1.25 -7.07
CA LEU A 88 6.11 -2.58 -7.36
C LEU A 88 6.67 -3.09 -8.69
N GLN A 89 7.53 -4.10 -8.62
CA GLN A 89 8.10 -4.74 -9.80
C GLN A 89 7.17 -5.82 -10.33
N VAL A 90 6.74 -5.69 -11.59
CA VAL A 90 5.99 -6.73 -12.31
C VAL A 90 6.89 -7.29 -13.40
N PHE A 91 7.14 -8.60 -13.33
CA PHE A 91 7.96 -9.30 -14.31
C PHE A 91 7.11 -9.98 -15.37
N ASN A 92 7.77 -10.37 -16.44
CA ASN A 92 7.15 -11.05 -17.54
C ASN A 92 6.64 -12.45 -17.15
N ASP A 93 5.43 -12.81 -17.59
CA ASP A 93 4.71 -14.04 -17.23
C ASP A 93 4.70 -14.34 -15.71
N SER A 94 4.74 -13.30 -14.88
CA SER A 94 4.75 -13.41 -13.42
C SER A 94 3.39 -13.12 -12.82
N THR A 95 3.07 -13.80 -11.72
CA THR A 95 1.96 -13.43 -10.86
C THR A 95 2.51 -12.87 -9.55
N VAL A 96 2.27 -11.59 -9.30
CA VAL A 96 2.63 -10.93 -8.04
C VAL A 96 1.45 -11.04 -7.08
N TYR A 97 1.71 -11.52 -5.87
CA TYR A 97 0.72 -11.61 -4.80
C TYR A 97 1.02 -10.58 -3.72
N LEU A 98 0.05 -9.74 -3.40
CA LEU A 98 0.17 -8.71 -2.36
C LEU A 98 -0.90 -8.88 -1.28
N GLN A 99 -0.50 -8.80 -0.02
CA GLN A 99 -1.43 -8.62 1.10
C GLN A 99 -1.16 -7.26 1.72
N THR A 100 -2.21 -6.46 1.87
CA THR A 100 -2.08 -5.13 2.47
C THR A 100 -3.22 -4.85 3.43
N ASN A 101 -2.94 -3.97 4.40
CA ASN A 101 -3.94 -3.42 5.28
C ASN A 101 -4.37 -2.05 4.75
N TYR A 102 -5.65 -1.84 4.52
CA TYR A 102 -6.24 -0.56 4.13
C TYR A 102 -7.68 -0.49 4.66
N PRO A 103 -8.15 0.64 5.21
CA PRO A 103 -7.56 1.99 5.21
C PRO A 103 -6.39 2.19 6.19
N CYS A 104 -6.03 1.15 6.92
CA CYS A 104 -5.16 1.22 8.09
C CYS A 104 -3.85 0.43 7.89
N PRO A 105 -2.93 0.88 7.03
CA PRO A 105 -1.72 0.11 6.71
C PRO A 105 -0.84 -0.18 7.93
N ASN A 106 -0.79 0.76 8.89
CA ASN A 106 0.10 0.72 10.04
C ASN A 106 -0.59 0.33 11.36
N SER A 107 -1.72 -0.38 11.31
CA SER A 107 -2.50 -0.77 12.51
C SER A 107 -1.79 -1.73 13.49
N GLN A 108 -0.52 -2.05 13.27
CA GLN A 108 0.19 -3.10 13.98
C GLN A 108 0.32 -2.77 15.47
N ASN A 109 -0.45 -3.51 16.27
CA ASN A 109 -0.30 -3.73 17.71
C ASN A 109 0.15 -2.50 18.55
N LYS A 110 -0.76 -1.53 18.67
CA LYS A 110 -0.71 -0.35 19.56
C LYS A 110 -0.13 -0.59 20.96
N SER A 111 -0.27 -1.82 21.49
CA SER A 111 0.22 -2.17 22.82
C SER A 111 1.74 -2.28 22.93
N LYS A 112 2.46 -2.52 21.82
CA LYS A 112 3.89 -2.82 21.86
C LYS A 112 4.74 -1.56 21.70
N LYS A 113 5.29 -1.07 22.81
CA LYS A 113 6.25 0.04 22.84
C LYS A 113 7.65 -0.37 22.36
N ILE A 114 7.75 -0.85 21.12
CA ILE A 114 9.02 -1.20 20.45
C ILE A 114 9.03 -0.57 19.07
N CYS A 115 10.04 0.24 18.80
CA CYS A 115 10.25 0.88 17.51
C CYS A 115 10.43 -0.19 16.40
N PRO A 116 9.95 0.04 15.17
CA PRO A 116 10.20 -0.85 14.02
C PRO A 116 11.67 -1.21 13.79
N PHE A 117 12.60 -0.38 14.26
CA PHE A 117 14.05 -0.63 14.21
C PHE A 117 14.58 -1.48 15.38
N GLY A 118 13.72 -2.08 16.19
CA GLY A 118 14.08 -3.13 17.17
C GLY A 118 14.53 -2.64 18.54
N HIS A 119 14.12 -1.46 18.99
CA HIS A 119 14.53 -0.89 20.28
C HIS A 119 13.36 -0.28 21.05
N SER A 120 13.50 -0.07 22.37
CA SER A 120 12.43 0.40 23.27
C SER A 120 12.75 1.71 24.01
N ASP A 121 13.99 2.18 23.91
CA ASP A 121 14.47 3.48 24.39
C ASP A 121 14.02 4.62 23.48
N GLU A 122 14.02 5.85 24.01
CA GLU A 122 13.67 7.07 23.27
C GLU A 122 12.28 7.11 22.64
N ILE A 123 11.37 6.24 23.10
CA ILE A 123 9.98 6.22 22.65
C ILE A 123 9.08 6.98 23.65
N ILE A 124 8.33 7.94 23.11
CA ILE A 124 7.38 8.78 23.85
C ILE A 124 5.96 8.58 23.29
N PRO A 125 4.91 8.80 24.10
CA PRO A 125 3.53 8.68 23.62
C PRO A 125 3.17 9.87 22.73
N ILE A 126 2.29 9.64 21.75
CA ILE A 126 1.62 10.68 20.98
C ILE A 126 0.31 11.02 21.67
N VAL A 127 0.08 12.31 21.93
CA VAL A 127 -1.14 12.82 22.57
C VAL A 127 -1.94 13.59 21.54
N TYR A 128 -3.14 13.11 21.27
CA TYR A 128 -4.07 13.69 20.31
C TYR A 128 -5.15 14.52 21.00
N GLY A 129 -5.90 15.29 20.21
CA GLY A 129 -6.96 16.18 20.68
C GLY A 129 -6.44 17.57 21.07
N LEU A 130 -7.29 18.35 21.74
CA LEU A 130 -6.92 19.68 22.21
C LEU A 130 -5.97 19.58 23.41
N PRO A 131 -4.70 20.02 23.31
CA PRO A 131 -3.76 19.87 24.41
C PRO A 131 -4.11 20.81 25.56
N THR A 132 -4.01 20.30 26.78
CA THR A 132 -4.02 21.13 28.00
C THR A 132 -2.68 21.83 28.19
N GLN A 133 -2.60 22.87 29.02
CA GLN A 133 -1.32 23.51 29.37
C GLN A 133 -0.28 22.50 29.88
N ARG A 134 -0.71 21.53 30.70
CA ARG A 134 0.16 20.44 31.17
C ARG A 134 0.69 19.57 30.04
N THR A 135 -0.12 19.32 29.01
CA THR A 135 0.29 18.54 27.83
C THR A 135 1.30 19.33 27.00
N LEU A 136 1.08 20.63 26.80
CA LEU A 136 2.02 21.52 26.11
C LEU A 136 3.39 21.53 26.79
N GLU A 137 3.43 21.73 28.11
CA GLU A 137 4.68 21.71 28.88
C GLU A 137 5.41 20.35 28.79
N ARG A 138 4.66 19.25 28.68
CA ARG A 138 5.26 17.91 28.49
C ARG A 138 5.84 17.75 27.08
N ALA A 139 5.19 18.30 26.07
CA ALA A 139 5.67 18.28 24.69
C ALA A 139 6.94 19.12 24.54
N GLU A 140 6.97 20.33 25.11
CA GLU A 140 8.17 21.19 25.15
C GLU A 140 9.36 20.50 25.83
N LYS A 141 9.10 19.69 26.87
CA LYS A 141 10.11 18.87 27.56
C LYS A 141 10.45 17.56 26.84
N GLY A 142 9.91 17.31 25.64
CA GLY A 142 10.14 16.10 24.85
C GLY A 142 9.66 14.80 25.52
N ARG A 143 8.62 14.90 26.37
CA ARG A 143 8.02 13.77 27.11
C ARG A 143 6.80 13.16 26.42
N CYS A 144 6.25 13.83 25.41
CA CYS A 144 5.21 13.34 24.52
C CYS A 144 5.27 14.13 23.21
N GLU A 145 4.76 13.54 22.13
CA GLU A 145 4.58 14.21 20.85
C GLU A 145 3.12 14.67 20.75
N LEU A 146 2.86 15.83 20.15
CA LEU A 146 1.49 16.27 19.90
C LEU A 146 1.02 15.70 18.56
N GLY A 147 -0.11 15.00 18.59
CA GLY A 147 -0.78 14.48 17.41
C GLY A 147 -1.83 15.46 16.87
N GLY A 148 -2.65 14.96 15.94
CA GLY A 148 -3.79 15.70 15.40
C GLY A 148 -4.96 15.85 16.38
N CYS A 149 -5.96 16.65 15.99
CA CYS A 149 -7.17 16.85 16.79
C CYS A 149 -8.10 15.63 16.81
N MET A 150 -8.13 14.84 15.73
CA MET A 150 -8.97 13.66 15.60
C MET A 150 -8.14 12.40 15.82
N VAL A 151 -8.67 11.48 16.62
CA VAL A 151 -8.09 10.14 16.83
C VAL A 151 -8.93 9.14 16.07
N THR A 152 -8.29 8.46 15.15
CA THR A 152 -8.76 7.30 14.43
C THR A 152 -8.11 6.05 15.00
N GLU A 153 -8.62 4.89 14.61
CA GLU A 153 -8.02 3.62 14.99
C GLU A 153 -6.69 3.35 14.28
N CYS A 154 -6.30 4.17 13.31
CA CYS A 154 -5.05 4.04 12.55
C CYS A 154 -3.93 4.93 13.06
N ASP A 155 -4.24 5.81 14.00
CA ASP A 155 -3.27 6.75 14.49
C ASP A 155 -2.19 6.06 15.34
N PRO A 156 -0.91 6.35 15.06
CA PRO A 156 0.21 5.82 15.82
C PRO A 156 0.12 6.27 17.27
N GLN A 157 0.53 5.42 18.20
CA GLN A 157 0.48 5.77 19.63
C GLN A 157 1.84 6.20 20.17
N TRP A 158 2.91 5.87 19.44
CA TRP A 158 4.27 6.02 19.88
C TRP A 158 5.09 6.80 18.87
N TYR A 159 5.95 7.68 19.36
CA TYR A 159 6.92 8.41 18.57
C TYR A 159 8.33 8.01 18.99
N CYS A 160 9.15 7.59 18.04
CA CYS A 160 10.56 7.31 18.26
C CYS A 160 11.37 8.60 18.04
N LYS A 161 11.99 9.15 19.10
CA LYS A 161 12.83 10.35 18.97
C LYS A 161 14.11 10.11 18.17
N LYS A 162 14.67 8.90 18.26
CA LYS A 162 15.90 8.49 17.56
C LYS A 162 15.73 8.44 16.05
N HIS A 163 14.66 7.79 15.59
CA HIS A 163 14.38 7.59 14.16
C HIS A 163 13.39 8.60 13.58
N LYS A 164 12.80 9.46 14.43
CA LYS A 164 11.82 10.49 14.06
C LYS A 164 10.62 9.93 13.28
N ILE A 165 10.11 8.79 13.75
CA ILE A 165 8.95 8.12 13.16
C ILE A 165 7.85 7.92 14.20
N SER A 166 6.61 7.98 13.73
CA SER A 166 5.42 7.62 14.49
C SER A 166 4.98 6.20 14.13
N PHE A 167 4.62 5.39 15.13
CA PHE A 167 4.20 4.00 14.98
C PHE A 167 3.22 3.56 16.08
#